data_AF-A0A844W7J7-F1
#
_entry.id   AF-A0A844W7J7-F1
#
_cell.length_a   1.000
_cell.length_b   1.000
_cell.length_c   1.000
_cell.angle_alpha   90.00
_cell.angle_beta   90.00
_cell.angle_gamma   90.00
#
_symmetry.space_group_name_H-M   'P 1'
#
loop_
_entity.id
_entity.type
_entity.pdbx_description
1 polymer ?
#
loop_
_entity_poly.entity_id
_entity_poly.type
_entity_poly.pdbx_seq_one_letter_code
_entity_poly.pdbx_strand_id
1 'polypeptide(L)'
;MRPHRAALTAIALTAVATAAPAQSYRCAPWDSAAPGIAGIAAIKVGTSLATVRGGGPATTVRMAHGSLTRRASLDDTSALAIYGDFLRGADGPEFGPETSVQRLYDDPDRPTLLKTTCEATP
;
A
#
# COMPACT_ATOMS: atom_id res chain seq x y z
N MET A 1 27.17 -0.18 58.23
CA MET A 1 26.05 -0.44 57.30
C MET A 1 26.43 0.17 55.95
N ARG A 2 26.63 -0.63 54.91
CA ARG A 2 26.99 -0.19 53.55
C ARG A 2 25.74 -0.25 52.68
N PRO A 3 25.34 0.82 51.97
CA PRO A 3 24.25 0.71 51.01
C PRO A 3 24.73 -0.07 49.78
N HIS A 4 23.97 -1.11 49.46
CA HIS A 4 24.17 -1.95 48.27
C HIS A 4 23.91 -1.14 47.00
N ARG A 5 24.87 -1.25 46.08
CA ARG A 5 24.76 -0.85 44.68
C ARG A 5 23.61 -1.61 44.02
N ALA A 6 22.53 -0.93 43.67
CA ALA A 6 21.57 -1.45 42.69
C ALA A 6 21.95 -0.86 41.33
N ALA A 7 22.69 -1.64 40.53
CA ALA A 7 22.90 -1.33 39.13
C ALA A 7 21.58 -1.58 38.39
N LEU A 8 20.93 -0.50 37.95
CA LEU A 8 19.80 -0.56 37.02
C LEU A 8 20.33 -0.99 35.65
N THR A 9 20.20 -2.27 35.34
CA THR A 9 20.40 -2.78 33.98
C THR A 9 19.22 -2.30 33.13
N ALA A 10 19.40 -1.20 32.40
CA ALA A 10 18.47 -0.78 31.38
C ALA A 10 18.51 -1.80 30.23
N ILE A 11 17.54 -2.70 30.19
CA ILE A 11 17.30 -3.55 29.03
C ILE A 11 16.75 -2.62 27.95
N ALA A 12 17.64 -2.16 27.07
CA ALA A 12 17.25 -1.53 25.82
C ALA A 12 16.53 -2.60 25.00
N LEU A 13 15.19 -2.59 25.04
CA LEU A 13 14.38 -3.25 24.03
C LEU A 13 14.61 -2.50 22.72
N THR A 14 15.69 -2.84 22.01
CA THR A 14 15.75 -2.65 20.57
C THR A 14 14.76 -3.64 19.97
N ALA A 15 13.48 -3.25 19.98
CA ALA A 15 12.50 -3.82 19.09
C ALA A 15 12.98 -3.47 17.68
N VAL A 16 13.76 -4.38 17.11
CA VAL A 16 14.00 -4.42 15.67
C VAL A 16 12.64 -4.74 15.08
N ALA A 17 11.86 -3.69 14.82
CA ALA A 17 10.68 -3.79 14.00
C ALA A 17 11.19 -4.31 12.65
N THR A 18 11.07 -5.62 12.45
CA THR A 18 11.31 -6.25 11.15
C THR A 18 10.35 -5.57 10.20
N ALA A 19 10.86 -4.62 9.42
CA ALA A 19 10.07 -3.92 8.43
C ALA A 19 9.52 -5.00 7.50
N ALA A 20 8.20 -5.22 7.56
CA ALA A 20 7.55 -6.13 6.63
C ALA A 20 7.93 -5.70 5.20
N PRO A 21 8.31 -6.63 4.32
CA PRO A 21 8.74 -6.29 2.97
C PRO A 21 7.61 -5.49 2.30
N ALA A 22 7.94 -4.29 1.86
CA ALA A 22 7.01 -3.38 1.22
C ALA A 22 7.60 -2.95 -0.11
N GLN A 23 6.91 -3.28 -1.19
CA GLN A 23 7.39 -3.07 -2.55
C GLN A 23 6.82 -1.77 -3.10
N SER A 24 7.67 -0.99 -3.76
CA SER A 24 7.30 0.30 -4.34
C SER A 24 7.07 0.15 -5.84
N TYR A 25 6.08 0.85 -6.36
CA TYR A 25 5.70 0.83 -7.76
C TYR A 25 5.49 2.25 -8.28
N ARG A 26 5.86 2.47 -9.55
CA ARG A 26 5.48 3.66 -10.33
C ARG A 26 4.32 3.29 -11.25
N CYS A 27 3.31 4.14 -11.26
CA CYS A 27 2.10 3.90 -12.06
C CYS A 27 2.13 4.74 -13.33
N ALA A 28 1.61 4.18 -14.41
CA ALA A 28 1.28 4.91 -15.62
C ALA A 28 0.11 5.89 -15.36
N PRO A 29 -0.22 6.79 -16.30
CA PRO A 29 -1.49 7.49 -16.28
C PRO A 29 -2.68 6.51 -16.25
N TRP A 30 -3.88 7.00 -15.89
CA TRP A 30 -5.10 6.22 -16.01
C TRP A 30 -5.39 5.85 -17.48
N ASP A 31 -5.83 4.62 -17.73
CA ASP A 31 -6.22 4.10 -19.05
C ASP A 31 -7.36 4.92 -19.67
N SER A 32 -8.17 5.58 -18.83
CA SER A 32 -9.22 6.50 -19.24
C SER A 32 -9.04 7.86 -18.56
N ALA A 33 -9.14 8.93 -19.36
CA ALA A 33 -9.11 10.30 -18.85
C ALA A 33 -10.45 10.62 -18.19
N ALA A 34 -10.48 10.66 -16.86
CA ALA A 34 -11.61 11.21 -16.12
C ALA A 34 -11.27 12.63 -15.64
N PRO A 35 -12.00 13.66 -16.10
CA PRO A 35 -11.73 15.04 -15.70
C PRO A 35 -11.96 15.20 -14.19
N GLY A 36 -11.03 15.87 -13.52
CA GLY A 36 -11.12 16.17 -12.08
C GLY A 36 -10.65 15.05 -11.14
N ILE A 37 -10.31 13.86 -11.66
CA ILE A 37 -9.79 12.77 -10.83
C ILE A 37 -8.26 12.76 -10.86
N ALA A 38 -7.63 12.94 -9.70
CA ALA A 38 -6.18 12.91 -9.58
C ALA A 38 -5.60 11.55 -10.01
N GLY A 39 -4.52 11.58 -10.79
CA GLY A 39 -3.71 10.42 -11.14
C GLY A 39 -3.04 9.80 -9.92
N ILE A 40 -2.92 8.47 -9.88
CA ILE A 40 -2.00 7.79 -8.95
C ILE A 40 -0.64 7.72 -9.64
N ALA A 41 0.39 8.32 -9.05
CA ALA A 41 1.74 8.32 -9.59
C ALA A 41 2.60 7.16 -9.04
N ALA A 42 2.35 6.76 -7.79
CA ALA A 42 3.10 5.69 -7.16
C ALA A 42 2.29 5.02 -6.04
N ILE A 43 2.56 3.74 -5.82
CA ILE A 43 2.06 3.00 -4.67
C ILE A 43 3.21 2.28 -3.96
N LYS A 44 3.08 2.10 -2.64
CA LYS A 44 3.92 1.21 -1.85
C LYS A 44 3.03 0.19 -1.18
N VAL A 45 3.23 -1.08 -1.45
CA VAL A 45 2.37 -2.17 -0.97
C VAL A 45 3.14 -3.01 0.02
N GLY A 46 2.65 -3.06 1.27
CA GLY A 46 3.13 -3.98 2.31
C GLY A 46 2.13 -5.13 2.54
N THR A 47 2.29 -5.88 3.64
CA THR A 47 1.43 -7.05 3.91
C THR A 47 -0.03 -6.69 4.20
N SER A 48 -0.28 -5.59 4.89
CA SER A 48 -1.63 -5.19 5.36
C SER A 48 -1.94 -3.70 5.16
N LEU A 49 -0.96 -2.94 4.68
CA LEU A 49 -1.08 -1.51 4.37
C LEU A 49 -0.60 -1.27 2.94
N ALA A 50 -1.23 -0.32 2.26
CA ALA A 50 -0.67 0.31 1.07
C ALA A 50 -0.59 1.82 1.28
N THR A 51 0.45 2.46 0.75
CA THR A 51 0.56 3.91 0.66
C THR A 51 0.40 4.31 -0.80
N VAL A 52 -0.52 5.22 -1.07
CA VAL A 52 -0.84 5.74 -2.40
C VAL A 52 -0.39 7.18 -2.50
N ARG A 53 0.25 7.54 -3.61
CA ARG A 53 0.68 8.91 -3.91
C ARG A 53 0.12 9.36 -5.26
N GLY A 54 -0.57 10.49 -5.27
CA GLY A 54 -1.19 11.03 -6.48
C GLY A 54 -1.94 12.34 -6.24
N GLY A 55 -1.54 13.43 -6.91
CA GLY A 55 -2.21 14.75 -6.87
C GLY A 55 -2.30 15.47 -5.52
N GLY A 56 -1.77 14.90 -4.44
CA GLY A 56 -1.88 15.42 -3.07
C GLY A 56 -0.99 14.65 -2.07
N PRO A 57 -1.21 14.82 -0.75
CA PRO A 57 -0.43 14.13 0.27
C PRO A 57 -0.57 12.61 0.19
N ALA A 58 0.49 11.90 0.58
CA ALA A 58 0.49 10.45 0.58
C ALA A 58 -0.58 9.90 1.53
N THR A 59 -1.43 9.01 1.03
CA THR A 59 -2.52 8.41 1.81
C THR A 59 -2.18 6.96 2.11
N THR A 60 -2.28 6.55 3.38
CA THR A 60 -2.08 5.15 3.78
C THR A 60 -3.42 4.49 4.03
N VAL A 61 -3.63 3.35 3.40
CA VAL A 61 -4.89 2.61 3.41
C VAL A 61 -4.68 1.22 3.95
N ARG A 62 -5.63 0.75 4.76
CA ARG A 62 -5.65 -0.63 5.23
C ARG A 62 -6.22 -1.53 4.15
N MET A 63 -5.56 -2.64 3.89
CA MET A 63 -5.99 -3.59 2.89
C MET A 63 -6.89 -4.65 3.53
N ALA A 64 -8.10 -4.84 2.98
CA ALA A 64 -8.95 -5.96 3.37
C ALA A 64 -8.38 -7.28 2.81
N HIS A 65 -8.35 -8.33 3.64
CA HIS A 65 -7.91 -9.67 3.24
C HIS A 65 -9.10 -10.49 2.71
N GLY A 66 -9.00 -10.98 1.48
CA GLY A 66 -9.97 -11.91 0.89
C GLY A 66 -9.72 -12.08 -0.60
N SER A 67 -9.11 -13.20 -0.99
CA SER A 67 -8.82 -13.67 -2.36
C SER A 67 -8.34 -12.61 -3.39
N LEU A 68 -7.06 -12.66 -3.76
CA LEU A 68 -6.44 -12.07 -4.99
C LEU A 68 -6.70 -10.56 -5.27
N THR A 69 -7.44 -9.88 -4.42
CA THR A 69 -7.92 -8.51 -4.62
C THR A 69 -7.80 -7.79 -3.28
N ARG A 70 -6.94 -6.78 -3.22
CA ARG A 70 -6.81 -5.97 -2.00
C ARG A 70 -7.61 -4.70 -2.18
N ARG A 71 -8.70 -4.59 -1.42
CA ARG A 71 -9.56 -3.40 -1.40
C ARG A 71 -9.06 -2.40 -0.35
N ALA A 72 -9.06 -1.13 -0.72
CA ALA A 72 -8.71 0.02 0.11
C ALA A 72 -9.71 1.14 -0.18
N SER A 73 -10.07 1.95 0.82
CA SER A 73 -10.85 3.17 0.59
C SER A 73 -9.90 4.37 0.64
N LEU A 74 -9.91 5.20 -0.42
CA LEU A 74 -9.12 6.45 -0.47
C LEU A 74 -9.91 7.63 0.13
N ASP A 75 -11.22 7.59 -0.05
CA ASP A 75 -12.20 8.55 0.46
C ASP A 75 -13.56 7.83 0.60
N ASP A 76 -14.57 8.53 1.13
CA ASP A 76 -15.91 7.97 1.35
C ASP A 76 -16.68 7.70 0.04
N THR A 77 -16.13 8.12 -1.10
CA THR A 77 -16.78 8.06 -2.43
C THR A 77 -16.10 7.08 -3.39
N SER A 78 -15.03 6.41 -2.97
CA SER A 78 -14.28 5.56 -3.88
C SER A 78 -13.61 4.36 -3.22
N ALA A 79 -13.61 3.25 -3.96
CA ALA A 79 -12.92 2.03 -3.62
C ALA A 79 -11.73 1.83 -4.56
N LEU A 80 -10.58 1.49 -3.99
CA LEU A 80 -9.34 1.15 -4.67
C LEU A 80 -9.12 -0.36 -4.56
N ALA A 81 -8.80 -1.01 -5.67
CA ALA A 81 -8.39 -2.39 -5.72
C ALA A 81 -7.00 -2.51 -6.34
N ILE A 82 -6.10 -3.22 -5.67
CA ILE A 82 -4.74 -3.51 -6.16
C ILE A 82 -4.68 -5.00 -6.49
N TYR A 83 -4.29 -5.33 -7.72
CA TYR A 83 -4.16 -6.68 -8.25
C TYR A 83 -2.74 -6.90 -8.76
N GLY A 84 -2.04 -7.89 -8.26
CA GLY A 84 -0.75 -8.30 -8.82
C GLY A 84 -0.56 -9.79 -8.70
N ASP A 85 0.31 -10.33 -9.55
CA ASP A 85 0.69 -11.74 -9.50
C ASP A 85 1.51 -12.01 -8.23
N PHE A 86 1.26 -13.15 -7.59
CA PHE A 86 2.10 -13.61 -6.50
C PHE A 86 3.25 -14.42 -7.03
N LEU A 87 4.46 -14.00 -6.68
CA LEU A 87 5.67 -14.77 -6.87
C LEU A 87 6.08 -15.41 -5.55
N ARG A 88 6.73 -16.57 -5.65
CA ARG A 88 7.37 -17.20 -4.51
C ARG A 88 8.70 -16.48 -4.25
N GLY A 89 8.71 -15.60 -3.26
CA GLY A 89 9.90 -14.94 -2.77
C GLY A 89 10.70 -15.81 -1.82
N ALA A 90 11.89 -15.33 -1.44
CA ALA A 90 12.78 -16.03 -0.50
C ALA A 90 12.16 -16.12 0.91
N ASP A 91 11.40 -15.10 1.30
CA ASP A 91 10.82 -14.95 2.64
C ASP A 91 9.29 -15.13 2.68
N GLY A 92 8.68 -15.51 1.55
CA GLY A 92 7.24 -15.74 1.44
C GLY A 92 6.64 -15.25 0.12
N PRO A 93 5.30 -15.15 0.04
CA PRO A 93 4.62 -14.61 -1.13
C PRO A 93 4.94 -13.12 -1.32
N GLU A 94 5.45 -12.77 -2.49
CA GLU A 94 5.78 -11.39 -2.89
C GLU A 94 4.93 -10.98 -4.08
N PHE A 95 4.72 -9.68 -4.26
CA PHE A 95 4.08 -9.18 -5.47
C PHE A 95 5.07 -9.21 -6.63
N GLY A 96 4.56 -9.52 -7.83
CA GLY A 96 5.33 -9.52 -9.05
C GLY A 96 5.88 -8.14 -9.43
N PRO A 97 6.70 -8.08 -10.51
CA PRO A 97 7.27 -6.82 -11.01
C PRO A 97 6.21 -5.87 -11.57
N GLU A 98 5.01 -6.37 -11.87
CA GLU A 98 3.89 -5.59 -12.38
C GLU A 98 2.66 -5.78 -11.48
N THR A 99 1.90 -4.71 -11.30
CA THR A 99 0.62 -4.71 -10.58
C THR A 99 -0.35 -3.78 -11.31
N SER A 100 -1.64 -4.06 -11.23
CA SER A 100 -2.69 -3.18 -11.75
C SER A 100 -3.49 -2.59 -10.60
N VAL A 101 -3.80 -1.31 -10.74
CA VAL A 101 -4.60 -0.57 -9.77
C VAL A 101 -5.89 -0.17 -10.44
N GLN A 102 -7.00 -0.50 -9.79
CA GLN A 102 -8.32 -0.07 -10.21
C GLN A 102 -8.92 0.84 -9.15
N ARG A 103 -9.57 1.92 -9.57
CA ARG A 103 -10.34 2.78 -8.68
C ARG A 103 -11.77 2.88 -9.20
N LEU A 104 -12.72 2.44 -8.39
CA LEU A 104 -14.14 2.67 -8.61
C LEU A 104 -14.52 3.96 -7.89
N TYR A 105 -14.98 4.95 -8.65
CA TYR A 105 -15.63 6.14 -8.12
C TYR A 105 -17.14 5.91 -8.15
N ASP A 106 -17.77 5.95 -6.99
CA ASP A 106 -19.19 5.70 -6.81
C ASP A 106 -19.95 7.04 -6.87
N ASP A 107 -20.18 7.51 -8.10
CA ASP A 107 -21.13 8.57 -8.42
C ASP A 107 -22.46 7.90 -8.80
N PRO A 108 -23.58 8.16 -8.08
CA PRO A 108 -24.88 7.53 -8.34
C PRO A 108 -25.37 7.68 -9.78
N ASP A 109 -25.01 8.78 -10.44
CA ASP A 109 -25.46 9.08 -11.80
C ASP A 109 -24.48 8.55 -12.85
N ARG A 110 -23.19 8.41 -12.50
CA ARG A 110 -22.11 8.01 -13.43
C ARG A 110 -20.97 7.25 -12.74
N PRO A 111 -21.17 5.97 -12.38
CA PRO A 111 -20.10 5.17 -11.79
C PRO A 111 -18.93 5.06 -12.77
N THR A 112 -17.73 5.37 -12.28
CA THR A 112 -16.52 5.42 -13.11
C THR A 112 -15.47 4.45 -12.60
N LEU A 113 -15.08 3.50 -13.45
CA LEU A 113 -13.96 2.60 -13.18
C LEU A 113 -12.71 3.10 -13.92
N LEU A 114 -11.69 3.45 -13.16
CA LEU A 114 -10.36 3.79 -13.67
C LEU A 114 -9.41 2.63 -13.45
N LYS A 115 -8.50 2.42 -14.39
CA LYS A 115 -7.46 1.40 -14.31
C LYS A 115 -6.12 1.99 -14.71
N THR A 116 -5.05 1.56 -14.05
CA THR A 116 -3.68 1.81 -14.48
C THR A 116 -2.80 0.61 -14.15
N THR A 117 -1.67 0.51 -14.82
CA THR A 117 -0.60 -0.44 -14.52
C THR A 117 0.51 0.27 -13.77
N CYS A 118 1.09 -0.43 -12.79
CA CYS A 118 2.24 0.02 -12.04
C CYS A 118 3.37 -1.01 -12.07
N GLU A 119 4.59 -0.54 -12.27
CA GLU A 119 5.80 -1.35 -12.36
C GLU A 119 6.67 -1.15 -11.12
N ALA A 120 7.25 -2.24 -10.63
CA ALA A 120 8.11 -2.23 -9.46
C ALA A 120 9.32 -1.34 -9.70
N THR A 121 9.58 -0.45 -8.77
CA THR A 121 10.83 0.33 -8.76
C THR A 121 11.88 -0.40 -7.95
N PRO A 122 13.13 -0.48 -8.44
CA PRO A 122 14.27 -1.02 -7.69
C PRO A 122 14.59 -0.19 -6.45
#